data_AF-A0A4Y1VCK9-F1
#
_entry.id   AF-A0A4Y1VCK9-F1
#
_cell.length_a   1.000
_cell.length_b   1.000
_cell.length_c   1.000
_cell.angle_alpha   90.00
_cell.angle_beta   90.00
_cell.angle_gamma   90.00
#
_symmetry.space_group_name_H-M   'P 1'
#
loop_
_entity.id
_entity.type
_entity.pdbx_description
1 polymer ?
#
loop_
_entity_poly.entity_id
_entity_poly.type
_entity_poly.pdbx_seq_one_letter_code
_entity_poly.pdbx_strand_id
1 'polypeptide(L)'
;MKLEYYNTDTGCELAETELLISRLETYLGGITMLRAAAGSPEPTPFEHFLKASGNYLPSPQARWCTQKMKLAEMEKFVGDAPTISYVGIRGDEDREGYVSTKPNIQAIFPFRKNIWSVDVVNKVLSNNNIAQLLEIYTSLCDEETLSEAKKIIEKPLTKDFYYSKKTNSLLDLDTKLFNKAVFNLNNS
;
A
#
# COMPACT_ATOMS: atom_id res chain seq x y z
N MET A 1 -10.10 -14.54 10.82
CA MET A 1 -9.07 -14.18 9.83
C MET A 1 -7.72 -14.36 10.49
N LYS A 2 -6.79 -15.12 9.89
CA LYS A 2 -5.43 -15.29 10.42
C LYS A 2 -4.57 -14.21 9.76
N LEU A 3 -3.96 -13.33 10.57
CA LEU A 3 -3.00 -12.33 10.09
C LEU A 3 -1.59 -12.85 10.36
N GLU A 4 -0.68 -12.58 9.44
CA GLU A 4 0.76 -12.84 9.62
C GLU A 4 1.48 -11.50 9.76
N TYR A 5 2.24 -11.38 10.84
CA TYR A 5 3.03 -10.19 11.13
C TYR A 5 4.49 -10.46 10.77
N TYR A 6 5.16 -9.48 10.19
CA TYR A 6 6.58 -9.58 9.90
C TYR A 6 7.30 -8.27 10.25
N ASN A 7 8.59 -8.38 10.56
CA ASN A 7 9.50 -7.25 10.69
C ASN A 7 10.76 -7.52 9.88
N THR A 8 11.25 -6.50 9.15
CA THR A 8 12.51 -6.61 8.40
C THR A 8 13.65 -6.05 9.24
N ASP A 9 14.51 -6.92 9.74
CA ASP A 9 15.65 -6.57 10.58
C ASP A 9 16.87 -6.21 9.71
N THR A 10 17.31 -4.96 9.85
CA THR A 10 18.45 -4.41 9.12
C THR A 10 19.79 -4.69 9.79
N GLY A 11 19.78 -5.14 11.06
CA GLY A 11 20.92 -5.27 11.95
C GLY A 11 21.41 -3.94 12.54
N CYS A 12 20.74 -2.83 12.23
CA CYS A 12 21.10 -1.48 12.70
C CYS A 12 19.95 -0.75 13.38
N GLU A 13 18.94 -1.48 13.87
CA GLU A 13 17.83 -0.90 14.60
C GLU A 13 18.26 -0.41 15.99
N LEU A 14 17.53 0.57 16.53
CA LEU A 14 17.74 1.05 17.89
C LEU A 14 17.33 -0.01 18.90
N ALA A 15 17.97 -0.04 20.08
CA ALA A 15 17.64 -0.98 21.15
C ALA A 15 16.17 -0.85 21.60
N GLU A 16 15.62 0.37 21.57
CA GLU A 16 14.22 0.65 21.86
C GLU A 16 13.28 0.03 20.82
N THR A 17 13.68 0.00 19.54
CA THR A 17 12.92 -0.65 18.46
C THR A 17 12.88 -2.16 18.66
N GLU A 18 14.02 -2.78 18.98
CA GLU A 18 14.10 -4.21 19.28
C GLU A 18 13.24 -4.59 20.49
N LEU A 19 13.30 -3.78 21.57
CA LEU A 19 12.45 -3.97 22.74
C LEU A 19 10.96 -3.84 22.42
N LEU A 20 10.59 -2.88 21.56
CA LEU A 20 9.21 -2.71 21.11
C LEU A 20 8.74 -3.94 20.31
N ILE A 21 9.54 -4.43 19.37
CA ILE A 21 9.22 -5.62 18.56
C ILE A 21 9.02 -6.84 19.47
N SER A 22 9.91 -7.08 20.42
CA SER A 22 9.79 -8.19 21.37
C SER A 22 8.50 -8.15 22.20
N ARG A 23 8.09 -6.95 22.63
CA ARG A 23 6.80 -6.76 23.34
C ARG A 23 5.61 -7.02 22.43
N LEU A 24 5.66 -6.55 21.17
CA LEU A 24 4.62 -6.77 20.19
C LEU A 24 4.48 -8.24 19.80
N GLU A 25 5.60 -8.96 19.66
CA GLU A 25 5.62 -10.38 19.35
C GLU A 25 4.84 -11.19 20.40
N THR A 26 5.07 -10.89 21.68
CA THR A 26 4.34 -11.52 22.79
C THR A 26 2.83 -11.23 22.73
N TYR A 27 2.46 -10.00 22.37
CA TYR A 27 1.05 -9.59 22.32
C TYR A 27 0.30 -10.13 21.10
N LEU A 28 0.96 -10.18 19.94
CA LEU A 28 0.36 -10.56 18.65
C LEU A 28 0.41 -12.07 18.39
N GLY A 29 1.11 -12.83 19.22
CA GLY A 29 1.26 -14.29 19.07
C GLY A 29 2.28 -14.70 18.01
N GLY A 30 3.26 -13.84 17.73
CA GLY A 30 4.36 -14.09 16.80
C GLY A 30 4.57 -13.00 15.75
N ILE A 31 5.84 -12.70 15.45
CA ILE A 31 6.27 -11.83 14.36
C ILE A 31 7.39 -12.54 13.60
N THR A 32 7.23 -12.74 12.30
CA THR A 32 8.28 -13.32 11.46
C THR A 32 9.39 -12.30 11.23
N MET A 33 10.59 -12.60 11.69
CA MET A 33 11.78 -11.77 11.45
C MET A 33 12.38 -12.09 10.07
N LEU A 34 12.32 -11.11 9.17
CA LEU A 34 12.91 -11.19 7.83
C LEU A 34 14.27 -10.51 7.84
N ARG A 35 15.30 -11.22 7.39
CA ARG A 35 16.67 -10.71 7.38
C ARG A 35 17.31 -10.91 6.02
N ALA A 36 17.79 -9.81 5.44
CA ALA A 36 18.47 -9.84 4.16
C ALA A 36 19.92 -10.35 4.27
N ALA A 37 20.56 -10.59 3.13
CA ALA A 37 21.98 -10.95 3.05
C ALA A 37 22.39 -12.17 3.92
N ALA A 38 21.51 -13.17 4.05
CA ALA A 38 21.81 -14.41 4.74
C ALA A 38 23.07 -15.07 4.16
N GLY A 39 24.02 -15.45 5.01
CA GLY A 39 25.31 -16.02 4.60
C GLY A 39 26.37 -14.98 4.18
N SER A 40 26.08 -13.68 4.29
CA SER A 40 27.09 -12.64 4.12
C SER A 40 28.19 -12.74 5.20
N PRO A 41 29.47 -12.51 4.85
CA PRO A 41 30.55 -12.40 5.83
C PRO A 41 30.56 -11.05 6.58
N GLU A 42 29.75 -10.09 6.14
CA GLU A 42 29.67 -8.75 6.73
C GLU A 42 28.85 -8.75 8.04
N PRO A 43 29.13 -7.86 9.00
CA PRO A 43 28.52 -7.89 10.34
C PRO A 43 26.99 -7.80 10.34
N THR A 44 26.42 -6.95 9.48
CA THR A 44 24.98 -6.81 9.32
C THR A 44 24.58 -6.79 7.85
N PRO A 45 23.28 -7.02 7.54
CA PRO A 45 22.74 -6.78 6.22
C PRO A 45 23.01 -5.36 5.72
N PHE A 46 23.08 -4.36 6.61
CA PHE A 46 23.39 -2.99 6.23
C PHE A 46 24.82 -2.85 5.70
N GLU A 47 25.85 -3.35 6.40
CA GLU A 47 27.23 -3.28 5.90
C GLU A 47 27.41 -4.05 4.60
N HIS A 48 26.72 -5.19 4.46
CA HIS A 48 26.70 -5.94 3.20
C HIS A 48 26.25 -5.06 2.02
N PHE A 49 25.08 -4.43 2.14
CA PHE A 49 24.54 -3.62 1.05
C PHE A 49 25.21 -2.25 0.92
N LEU A 50 25.78 -1.70 2.00
CA LEU A 50 26.60 -0.50 1.94
C LEU A 50 27.83 -0.74 1.05
N LYS A 51 28.55 -1.85 1.28
CA LYS A 51 29.70 -2.26 0.47
C LYS A 51 29.29 -2.58 -0.96
N ALA A 52 28.19 -3.31 -1.15
CA ALA A 52 27.65 -3.62 -2.48
C ALA A 52 27.20 -2.35 -3.25
N SER A 53 26.85 -1.28 -2.53
CA SER A 53 26.49 0.03 -3.09
C SER A 53 27.70 0.99 -3.20
N GLY A 54 28.94 0.49 -3.12
CA GLY A 54 30.15 1.32 -3.26
C GLY A 54 30.40 2.25 -2.07
N ASN A 55 29.95 1.86 -0.87
CA ASN A 55 29.98 2.66 0.36
C ASN A 55 29.17 3.97 0.29
N TYR A 56 28.19 4.03 -0.61
CA TYR A 56 27.27 5.15 -0.70
C TYR A 56 26.07 4.97 0.25
N LEU A 57 25.87 5.91 1.17
CA LEU A 57 24.76 5.89 2.12
C LEU A 57 23.40 5.99 1.40
N PRO A 58 22.34 5.37 1.95
CA PRO A 58 21.03 5.45 1.34
C PRO A 58 20.47 6.87 1.44
N SER A 59 19.70 7.27 0.44
CA SER A 59 19.06 8.58 0.37
C SER A 59 17.64 8.46 -0.22
N PRO A 60 16.82 9.53 -0.19
CA PRO A 60 15.52 9.52 -0.86
C PRO A 60 15.61 9.17 -2.35
N GLN A 61 16.71 9.52 -3.02
CA GLN A 61 16.98 9.16 -4.42
C GLN A 61 17.58 7.75 -4.54
N ALA A 62 18.49 7.38 -3.63
CA ALA A 62 19.17 6.09 -3.60
C ALA A 62 18.57 5.18 -2.51
N ARG A 63 17.37 4.66 -2.75
CA ARG A 63 16.56 3.89 -1.79
C ARG A 63 16.95 2.41 -1.70
N TRP A 64 18.23 2.08 -1.84
CA TRP A 64 18.70 0.70 -1.91
C TRP A 64 18.37 -0.08 -0.63
N CYS A 65 18.39 0.56 0.54
CA CYS A 65 18.06 -0.11 1.80
C CYS A 65 16.59 -0.55 1.83
N THR A 66 15.67 0.29 1.34
CA THR A 66 14.24 -0.06 1.23
C THR A 66 14.04 -1.19 0.24
N GLN A 67 14.68 -1.11 -0.93
CA GLN A 67 14.51 -2.11 -1.98
C GLN A 67 15.09 -3.47 -1.58
N LYS A 68 16.34 -3.51 -1.11
CA LYS A 68 17.08 -4.75 -0.86
C LYS A 68 16.81 -5.37 0.49
N MET A 69 16.61 -4.56 1.53
CA MET A 69 16.52 -5.07 2.90
C MET A 69 15.08 -5.17 3.41
N LYS A 70 14.12 -4.51 2.74
CA LYS A 70 12.72 -4.50 3.17
C LYS A 70 11.79 -5.13 2.14
N LEU A 71 11.69 -4.53 0.96
CA LEU A 71 10.73 -4.95 -0.08
C LEU A 71 11.08 -6.33 -0.65
N ALA A 72 12.35 -6.56 -1.00
CA ALA A 72 12.77 -7.86 -1.53
C ALA A 72 12.58 -9.01 -0.52
N GLU A 73 12.81 -8.77 0.77
CA GLU A 73 12.61 -9.80 1.79
C GLU A 73 11.13 -10.08 2.06
N MET A 74 10.28 -9.04 2.08
CA MET A 74 8.83 -9.21 2.13
C MET A 74 8.33 -10.00 0.91
N GLU A 75 8.78 -9.65 -0.29
CA GLU A 75 8.38 -10.35 -1.53
C GLU A 75 8.83 -11.81 -1.58
N LYS A 76 9.94 -12.17 -0.92
CA LYS A 76 10.39 -13.56 -0.76
C LYS A 76 9.54 -14.30 0.27
N PHE A 77 9.23 -13.64 1.38
CA PHE A 77 8.41 -14.20 2.46
C PHE A 77 7.01 -14.57 1.96
N VAL A 78 6.36 -13.71 1.17
CA VAL A 78 5.01 -13.97 0.62
C VAL A 78 5.01 -14.95 -0.56
N GLY A 79 6.13 -15.05 -1.29
CA GLY A 79 6.24 -15.90 -2.48
C GLY A 79 5.25 -15.52 -3.58
N ASP A 80 4.59 -16.54 -4.14
CA ASP A 80 3.62 -16.41 -5.23
C ASP A 80 2.15 -16.48 -4.77
N ALA A 81 1.92 -16.61 -3.46
CA ALA A 81 0.56 -16.67 -2.91
C ALA A 81 -0.17 -15.33 -3.06
N PRO A 82 -1.47 -15.32 -3.41
CA PRO A 82 -2.29 -14.11 -3.36
C PRO A 82 -2.28 -13.51 -1.95
N THR A 83 -1.78 -12.28 -1.82
CA THR A 83 -1.46 -11.65 -0.54
C THR A 83 -1.97 -10.22 -0.49
N ILE A 84 -2.67 -9.89 0.60
CA ILE A 84 -3.02 -8.51 0.95
C ILE A 84 -2.02 -8.01 1.99
N SER A 85 -1.22 -7.01 1.62
CA SER A 85 -0.24 -6.37 2.49
C SER A 85 -0.80 -5.10 3.11
N TYR A 86 -1.08 -5.13 4.42
CA TYR A 86 -1.54 -3.96 5.16
C TYR A 86 -0.36 -3.09 5.60
N VAL A 87 -0.36 -1.81 5.20
CA VAL A 87 0.75 -0.88 5.47
C VAL A 87 0.24 0.36 6.19
N GLY A 88 0.80 0.65 7.36
CA GLY A 88 0.35 1.71 8.25
C GLY A 88 0.75 3.14 7.87
N ILE A 89 0.76 3.52 6.59
CA ILE A 89 0.97 4.92 6.17
C ILE A 89 -0.30 5.73 6.47
N ARG A 90 -0.14 6.89 7.10
CA ARG A 90 -1.27 7.75 7.48
C ARG A 90 -1.63 8.74 6.38
N GLY A 91 -2.86 9.26 6.42
CA GLY A 91 -3.37 10.22 5.44
C GLY A 91 -2.75 11.63 5.54
N ASP A 92 -2.15 11.97 6.69
CA ASP A 92 -1.44 13.22 6.94
C ASP A 92 0.05 13.17 6.59
N GLU A 93 0.53 12.05 6.02
CA GLU A 93 1.93 11.87 5.60
C GLU A 93 2.08 12.06 4.08
N ASP A 94 3.00 12.93 3.66
CA ASP A 94 3.35 13.14 2.24
C ASP A 94 4.29 12.02 1.74
N ARG A 95 3.73 10.82 1.59
CA ARG A 95 4.48 9.62 1.19
C ARG A 95 3.70 8.84 0.13
N GLU A 96 4.35 8.41 -0.93
CA GLU A 96 3.79 7.38 -1.82
C GLU A 96 4.09 5.98 -1.25
N GLY A 97 3.04 5.16 -1.15
CA GLY A 97 3.13 3.80 -0.62
C GLY A 97 3.86 2.85 -1.57
N TYR A 98 4.22 1.65 -1.08
CA TYR A 98 4.76 0.62 -1.96
C TYR A 98 3.71 0.16 -2.97
N VAL A 99 4.09 0.13 -4.23
CA VAL A 99 3.32 -0.44 -5.35
C VAL A 99 4.10 -1.65 -5.85
N SER A 100 3.53 -2.85 -5.67
CA SER A 100 4.18 -4.08 -6.13
C SER A 100 4.07 -4.21 -7.65
N THR A 101 5.15 -4.67 -8.27
CA THR A 101 5.11 -5.12 -9.67
C THR A 101 4.61 -6.56 -9.79
N LYS A 102 4.47 -7.30 -8.68
CA LYS A 102 3.99 -8.67 -8.67
C LYS A 102 2.45 -8.69 -8.63
N PRO A 103 1.78 -9.45 -9.53
CA PRO A 103 0.31 -9.45 -9.62
C PRO A 103 -0.37 -10.12 -8.42
N ASN A 104 0.35 -10.93 -7.63
CA ASN A 104 -0.20 -11.62 -6.46
C ASN A 104 -0.19 -10.76 -5.19
N ILE A 105 0.41 -9.56 -5.20
CA ILE A 105 0.53 -8.72 -3.99
C ILE A 105 -0.32 -7.46 -4.16
N GLN A 106 -1.28 -7.27 -3.26
CA GLN A 106 -2.07 -6.06 -3.15
C GLN A 106 -1.74 -5.29 -1.87
N ALA A 107 -1.24 -4.06 -1.98
CA ALA A 107 -1.02 -3.20 -0.81
C ALA A 107 -2.30 -2.42 -0.45
N ILE A 108 -2.63 -2.38 0.84
CA ILE A 108 -3.76 -1.63 1.42
C ILE A 108 -3.26 -0.69 2.52
N PHE A 109 -3.73 0.55 2.52
CA PHE A 109 -3.28 1.62 3.44
C PHE A 109 -4.41 2.04 4.39
N PRO A 110 -4.69 1.29 5.48
CA PRO A 110 -5.89 1.46 6.28
C PRO A 110 -6.01 2.80 7.03
N PHE A 111 -4.90 3.53 7.23
CA PHE A 111 -4.89 4.82 7.93
C PHE A 111 -4.90 6.02 6.99
N ARG A 112 -5.04 5.79 5.68
CA ARG A 112 -5.37 6.84 4.73
C ARG A 112 -6.88 6.97 4.60
N LYS A 113 -7.34 8.17 4.23
CA LYS A 113 -8.72 8.36 3.79
C LYS A 113 -9.06 7.47 2.59
N ASN A 114 -8.09 7.35 1.67
CA ASN A 114 -8.14 6.38 0.57
C ASN A 114 -7.27 5.16 0.86
N ILE A 115 -7.89 3.99 1.03
CA ILE A 115 -7.17 2.76 1.34
C ILE A 115 -6.56 2.07 0.11
N TRP A 116 -6.91 2.51 -1.11
CA TRP A 116 -6.52 1.88 -2.37
C TRP A 116 -5.22 2.46 -2.93
N SER A 117 -4.43 1.64 -3.62
CA SER A 117 -3.22 2.10 -4.33
C SER A 117 -3.58 3.02 -5.51
N VAL A 118 -2.60 3.84 -5.93
CA VAL A 118 -2.77 4.77 -7.06
C VAL A 118 -3.19 4.04 -8.34
N ASP A 119 -2.64 2.86 -8.62
CA ASP A 119 -2.99 2.09 -9.81
C ASP A 119 -4.44 1.58 -9.78
N VAL A 120 -4.91 1.13 -8.61
CA VAL A 120 -6.30 0.70 -8.43
C VAL A 120 -7.24 1.88 -8.65
N VAL A 121 -6.93 3.04 -8.07
CA VAL A 121 -7.71 4.26 -8.25
C VAL A 121 -7.72 4.71 -9.71
N ASN A 122 -6.57 4.66 -10.38
CA ASN A 122 -6.43 5.04 -11.79
C ASN A 122 -7.27 4.13 -12.70
N LYS A 123 -7.25 2.82 -12.43
CA LYS A 123 -8.09 1.86 -13.14
C LYS A 123 -9.57 2.16 -12.91
N VAL A 124 -10.02 2.28 -11.66
CA VAL A 124 -11.44 2.50 -11.32
C VAL A 124 -11.97 3.82 -11.91
N LEU A 125 -11.20 4.89 -11.81
CA LEU A 125 -11.63 6.23 -12.22
C LEU A 125 -11.33 6.55 -13.69
N SER A 126 -10.78 5.60 -14.45
CA SER A 126 -10.55 5.73 -15.89
C SER A 126 -11.85 6.13 -16.60
N ASN A 127 -11.74 7.02 -17.60
CA ASN A 127 -12.89 7.47 -18.39
C ASN A 127 -13.63 6.30 -19.06
N ASN A 128 -12.92 5.20 -19.37
CA ASN A 128 -13.50 4.00 -19.95
C ASN A 128 -14.44 3.24 -18.98
N ASN A 129 -14.27 3.44 -17.68
CA ASN A 129 -15.00 2.74 -16.63
C ASN A 129 -16.15 3.57 -16.03
N ILE A 130 -16.44 4.75 -16.59
CA ILE A 130 -17.51 5.64 -16.08
C ILE A 130 -18.86 4.92 -16.04
N ALA A 131 -19.24 4.24 -17.13
CA ALA A 131 -20.53 3.56 -17.22
C ALA A 131 -20.67 2.44 -16.17
N GLN A 132 -19.64 1.59 -16.06
CA GLN A 132 -19.59 0.50 -15.09
C GLN A 132 -19.60 1.04 -13.65
N LEU A 133 -18.85 2.10 -13.37
CA LEU A 133 -18.82 2.70 -12.03
C LEU A 133 -20.19 3.30 -11.64
N LEU A 134 -20.91 3.92 -12.59
CA LEU A 134 -22.27 4.40 -12.35
C LEU A 134 -23.25 3.26 -12.06
N GLU A 135 -23.18 2.16 -12.80
CA GLU A 135 -24.01 0.97 -12.56
C GLU A 135 -23.78 0.42 -11.14
N ILE A 136 -22.51 0.30 -10.74
CA ILE A 136 -22.14 -0.13 -9.40
C ILE A 136 -22.70 0.84 -8.35
N TYR A 137 -22.52 2.16 -8.50
CA TYR A 137 -23.07 3.14 -7.56
C TYR A 137 -24.61 3.07 -7.48
N THR A 138 -25.29 2.89 -8.61
CA THR A 138 -26.75 2.73 -8.68
C THR A 138 -27.22 1.52 -7.86
N SER A 139 -26.43 0.45 -7.81
CA SER A 139 -26.75 -0.73 -7.01
C SER A 139 -26.41 -0.60 -5.51
N LEU A 140 -25.60 0.38 -5.12
CA LEU A 140 -25.01 0.46 -3.78
C LEU A 140 -25.54 1.60 -2.89
N CYS A 141 -26.21 2.62 -3.44
CA CYS A 141 -26.70 3.77 -2.69
C CYS A 141 -28.11 4.22 -3.10
N ASP A 142 -28.68 5.13 -2.31
CA ASP A 142 -29.99 5.75 -2.58
C ASP A 142 -29.91 6.81 -3.70
N GLU A 143 -31.08 7.27 -4.17
CA GLU A 143 -31.19 8.25 -5.25
C GLU A 143 -30.52 9.59 -4.93
N GLU A 144 -30.57 10.04 -3.67
CA GLU A 144 -29.96 11.30 -3.23
C GLU A 144 -28.43 11.23 -3.35
N THR A 145 -27.84 10.19 -2.79
CA THR A 145 -26.39 9.95 -2.86
C THR A 145 -25.95 9.69 -4.30
N LEU A 146 -26.74 8.96 -5.08
CA LEU A 146 -26.46 8.67 -6.48
C LEU A 146 -26.44 9.94 -7.31
N SER A 147 -27.36 10.88 -7.08
CA SER A 147 -27.41 12.17 -7.78
C SER A 147 -26.13 12.99 -7.58
N GLU A 148 -25.64 13.08 -6.34
CA GLU A 148 -24.38 13.77 -6.05
C GLU A 148 -23.16 13.02 -6.60
N ALA A 149 -23.12 11.69 -6.45
CA ALA A 149 -22.05 10.86 -6.99
C ALA A 149 -21.95 10.99 -8.51
N LYS A 150 -23.09 11.03 -9.21
CA LYS A 150 -23.16 11.13 -10.68
C LYS A 150 -22.48 12.39 -11.21
N LYS A 151 -22.68 13.54 -10.55
CA LYS A 151 -22.00 14.81 -10.90
C LYS A 151 -20.48 14.69 -10.87
N ILE A 152 -19.94 13.84 -9.99
CA ILE A 152 -18.50 13.60 -9.84
C ILE A 152 -18.04 12.53 -10.84
N ILE A 153 -18.75 11.40 -10.94
CA ILE A 153 -18.38 10.24 -11.76
C ILE A 153 -18.41 10.55 -13.25
N GLU A 154 -19.47 11.22 -13.74
CA GLU A 154 -19.62 11.55 -15.16
C GLU A 154 -18.63 12.60 -15.64
N LYS A 155 -18.06 13.39 -14.72
CA LYS A 155 -17.05 14.38 -15.08
C LYS A 155 -15.77 13.67 -15.54
N PRO A 156 -15.40 13.77 -16.83
CA PRO A 156 -14.23 13.08 -17.34
C PRO A 156 -12.95 13.65 -16.72
N LEU A 157 -11.93 12.81 -16.59
CA LEU A 157 -10.60 13.26 -16.20
C LEU A 157 -10.01 14.15 -17.32
N THR A 158 -9.49 15.30 -16.93
CA THR A 158 -8.85 16.28 -17.82
C THR A 158 -7.57 16.81 -17.18
N LYS A 159 -6.82 17.65 -17.90
CA LYS A 159 -5.65 18.35 -17.32
C LYS A 159 -6.02 19.19 -16.08
N ASP A 160 -7.24 19.72 -16.03
CA ASP A 160 -7.76 20.54 -14.93
C ASP A 160 -8.54 19.73 -13.88
N PHE A 161 -8.81 18.45 -14.17
CA PHE A 161 -9.53 17.53 -13.28
C PHE A 161 -8.83 16.18 -13.24
N TYR A 162 -7.85 16.09 -12.35
CA TYR A 162 -6.97 14.94 -12.19
C TYR A 162 -7.46 13.98 -11.11
N TYR A 163 -6.89 12.77 -11.09
CA TYR A 163 -7.34 11.64 -10.29
C TYR A 163 -7.54 11.95 -8.81
N SER A 164 -6.59 12.63 -8.15
CA SER A 164 -6.70 12.88 -6.71
C SER A 164 -7.86 13.81 -6.36
N LYS A 165 -8.19 14.80 -7.20
CA LYS A 165 -9.38 15.65 -6.98
C LYS A 165 -10.67 14.84 -7.07
N LYS A 166 -10.81 14.01 -8.11
CA LYS A 166 -11.99 13.14 -8.30
C LYS A 166 -12.12 12.12 -7.16
N THR A 167 -11.00 11.51 -6.78
CA THR A 167 -10.91 10.55 -5.67
C THR A 167 -11.33 11.19 -4.36
N ASN A 168 -10.78 12.36 -4.02
CA ASN A 168 -11.11 13.07 -2.80
C ASN A 168 -12.59 13.45 -2.77
N SER A 169 -13.16 13.96 -3.88
CA SER A 169 -14.59 14.28 -3.94
C SER A 169 -15.49 13.06 -3.69
N LEU A 170 -15.14 11.88 -4.22
CA LEU A 170 -15.92 10.66 -3.96
C LEU A 170 -15.75 10.15 -2.52
N LEU A 171 -14.55 10.27 -1.96
CA LEU A 171 -14.26 9.91 -0.57
C LEU A 171 -14.93 10.87 0.43
N ASP A 172 -14.99 12.16 0.10
CA ASP A 172 -15.67 13.20 0.85
C ASP A 172 -17.19 12.97 0.87
N LEU A 173 -17.75 12.50 -0.25
CA LEU A 173 -19.17 12.14 -0.36
C LEU A 173 -19.52 10.96 0.55
N ASP A 174 -18.91 9.79 0.32
CA ASP A 174 -19.02 8.64 1.21
C ASP A 174 -17.84 7.67 0.99
N THR A 175 -16.93 7.62 1.97
CA THR A 175 -15.76 6.75 1.95
C THR A 175 -16.13 5.25 1.94
N LYS A 176 -17.19 4.83 2.64
CA LYS A 176 -17.61 3.42 2.68
C LYS A 176 -18.18 2.99 1.33
N LEU A 177 -19.01 3.85 0.73
CA LEU A 177 -19.57 3.62 -0.60
C LEU A 177 -18.46 3.55 -1.65
N PHE A 178 -17.51 4.50 -1.64
CA PHE A 178 -16.36 4.48 -2.54
C PHE A 178 -15.56 3.17 -2.42
N ASN A 179 -15.27 2.72 -1.20
CA ASN A 179 -14.56 1.47 -0.97
C ASN A 179 -15.32 0.24 -1.49
N LYS A 180 -16.64 0.18 -1.29
CA LYS A 180 -17.48 -0.89 -1.86
C LYS A 180 -17.47 -0.85 -3.39
N ALA A 181 -17.54 0.33 -3.99
CA ALA A 181 -17.57 0.47 -5.44
C ALA A 181 -16.23 0.03 -6.07
N VAL A 182 -15.10 0.47 -5.52
CA VAL A 182 -13.76 0.04 -5.94
C VAL A 182 -13.59 -1.48 -5.81
N PHE A 183 -14.09 -2.07 -4.73
CA PHE A 183 -14.06 -3.53 -4.54
C PHE A 183 -14.88 -4.25 -5.62
N ASN A 184 -16.13 -3.84 -5.87
CA ASN A 184 -16.97 -4.48 -6.89
C ASN A 184 -16.34 -4.40 -8.28
N LEU A 185 -15.85 -3.22 -8.69
CA LEU A 185 -15.28 -3.02 -10.03
C LEU A 185 -14.04 -3.89 -10.29
N ASN A 186 -13.21 -4.13 -9.26
CA ASN A 186 -12.01 -4.96 -9.41
C ASN A 186 -12.29 -6.47 -9.41
N ASN A 187 -13.49 -6.88 -8.99
CA ASN A 187 -13.94 -8.27 -8.98
C ASN A 187 -15.03 -8.53 -10.04
N SER A 188 -15.30 -7.55 -10.91
CA SER A 188 -16.23 -7.63 -12.06
C SER A 188 -15.56 -8.15 -13.31
#